data_AF-T1DVA5-F1
#
_entry.id   AF-T1DVA5-F1
#
_cell.length_a   1.000
_cell.length_b   1.000
_cell.length_c   1.000
_cell.angle_alpha   90.00
_cell.angle_beta   90.00
_cell.angle_gamma   90.00
#
_symmetry.space_group_name_H-M   'P 1'
#
loop_
_entity.id
_entity.type
_entity.pdbx_description
1 polymer ?
#
loop_
_entity_poly.entity_id
_entity_poly.type
_entity_poly.pdbx_seq_one_letter_code
_entity_poly.pdbx_strand_id
1 'polypeptide(L)'
;MGITITATCEGKSKSIECRRPSFKEVRKEYDKINTANPNDENLQEAFRQGIVDNGIWRGKTEKISKNTAENIIQSIKDGQYDDNVWQRYALVGGKPLSEYINYKDFFRFGYVYQDYSNTCAMQVSYALNYGGMPLHTEIKVKEYNSMYGRGEKYLYILGADYIGRYLNDKWGKAEISITATDSGKTAALEQIKDKKGIVVMKGNYSHTTLWNGSKFVDVENGMARNYYLTNIGTAKLELWELK
;
A
#
# COMPACT_ATOMS: atom_id res chain seq x y z
N MET A 1 -0.90 21.82 4.58
CA MET A 1 -0.19 22.85 5.39
C MET A 1 0.52 22.17 6.56
N GLY A 2 1.79 22.48 6.83
CA GLY A 2 2.52 21.91 7.98
C GLY A 2 2.15 22.61 9.30
N ILE A 3 1.99 21.85 10.38
CA ILE A 3 1.83 22.43 11.72
C ILE A 3 3.18 22.99 12.14
N THR A 4 3.23 24.26 12.54
CA THR A 4 4.45 24.85 13.11
C THR A 4 4.31 24.89 14.62
N ILE A 5 5.13 24.11 15.32
CA ILE A 5 5.24 24.17 16.77
C ILE A 5 6.30 25.20 17.10
N THR A 6 5.92 26.27 17.77
CA THR A 6 6.84 27.31 18.23
C THR A 6 6.99 27.22 19.74
N ALA A 7 8.21 26.98 20.20
CA ALA A 7 8.57 27.07 21.61
C ALA A 7 9.23 28.42 21.88
N THR A 8 8.78 29.12 22.93
CA THR A 8 9.31 30.42 23.34
C THR A 8 9.78 30.36 24.78
N CYS A 9 11.00 30.84 25.07
CA CYS A 9 11.55 30.98 26.41
C CYS A 9 12.39 32.27 26.49
N GLU A 10 12.15 33.10 27.51
CA GLU A 10 12.87 34.38 27.77
C GLU A 10 13.03 35.27 26.51
N GLY A 11 11.96 35.40 25.72
CA GLY A 11 11.95 36.22 24.51
C GLY A 11 12.66 35.61 23.29
N LYS A 12 13.18 34.39 23.40
CA LYS A 12 13.71 33.62 22.27
C LYS A 12 12.69 32.60 21.81
N SER A 13 12.41 32.55 20.51
CA SER A 13 11.50 31.58 19.91
C SER A 13 12.24 30.64 18.97
N LYS A 14 11.87 29.36 18.99
CA LYS A 14 12.33 28.37 18.02
C LYS A 14 11.14 27.59 17.51
N SER A 15 11.01 27.53 16.18
CA SER A 15 9.91 26.82 15.52
C SER A 15 10.41 25.54 14.87
N ILE A 16 9.66 24.45 15.06
CA ILE A 16 9.77 23.22 14.29
C ILE A 16 8.51 23.09 13.44
N GLU A 17 8.71 22.87 12.15
CA GLU A 17 7.64 22.54 11.24
C GLU A 17 7.44 21.02 11.25
N CYS A 18 6.26 20.53 11.62
CA CYS A 18 5.85 19.16 11.40
C CYS A 18 5.67 18.95 9.90
N ARG A 19 6.70 18.36 9.27
CA ARG A 19 6.73 18.17 7.82
C ARG A 19 6.14 16.82 7.45
N ARG A 20 5.11 16.83 6.61
CA ARG A 20 4.75 15.68 5.78
C ARG A 20 5.94 15.31 4.88
N PRO A 21 6.08 14.04 4.48
CA PRO A 21 7.21 13.62 3.65
C PRO A 21 7.13 14.28 2.27
N SER A 22 8.27 14.29 1.56
CA SER A 22 8.30 14.84 0.21
C SER A 22 7.55 13.93 -0.75
N PHE A 23 6.73 14.52 -1.62
CA PHE A 23 6.10 13.82 -2.72
C PHE A 23 7.13 13.10 -3.58
N LYS A 24 8.30 13.70 -3.83
CA LYS A 24 9.35 13.10 -4.65
C LYS A 24 9.87 11.79 -4.06
N GLU A 25 10.19 11.78 -2.77
CA GLU A 25 10.71 10.59 -2.10
C GLU A 25 9.63 9.52 -1.92
N VAL A 26 8.41 9.91 -1.54
CA VAL A 26 7.27 8.98 -1.44
C VAL A 26 6.95 8.37 -2.80
N ARG A 27 6.90 9.18 -3.87
CA ARG A 27 6.65 8.70 -5.23
C ARG A 27 7.71 7.71 -5.68
N LYS A 28 8.99 8.01 -5.48
CA LYS A 28 10.10 7.11 -5.84
C LYS A 28 9.92 5.72 -5.23
N GLU A 29 9.52 5.64 -3.96
CA GLU A 29 9.31 4.36 -3.28
C GLU A 29 7.97 3.72 -3.64
N TYR A 30 6.94 4.51 -3.94
CA TYR A 30 5.68 4.02 -4.49
C TYR A 30 5.90 3.33 -5.85
N ASP A 31 6.65 3.96 -6.75
CA ASP A 31 6.94 3.41 -8.07
C ASP A 31 7.60 2.03 -7.95
N LYS A 32 8.59 1.86 -7.06
CA LYS A 32 9.25 0.56 -6.82
C LYS A 32 8.29 -0.58 -6.48
N ILE A 33 7.35 -0.35 -5.55
CA ILE A 33 6.40 -1.41 -5.16
C ILE A 33 5.27 -1.54 -6.18
N ASN A 34 4.82 -0.44 -6.80
CA ASN A 34 3.75 -0.45 -7.78
C ASN A 34 4.16 -1.24 -9.03
N THR A 35 5.39 -1.02 -9.51
CA THR A 35 5.99 -1.68 -10.68
C THR A 35 6.91 -2.85 -10.31
N ALA A 36 6.75 -3.44 -9.11
CA ALA A 36 7.54 -4.60 -8.71
C ALA A 36 7.44 -5.69 -9.79
N ASN A 37 8.59 -6.16 -10.26
CA ASN A 37 8.72 -6.99 -11.45
C ASN A 37 8.51 -8.47 -11.10
N PRO A 38 7.54 -9.17 -11.71
CA PRO A 38 7.34 -10.60 -11.46
C PRO A 38 8.52 -11.48 -11.93
N ASN A 39 9.37 -10.98 -12.84
CA ASN A 39 10.57 -11.68 -13.31
C ASN A 39 11.81 -11.41 -12.45
N ASP A 40 11.69 -10.65 -11.35
CA ASP A 40 12.80 -10.45 -10.42
C ASP A 40 13.08 -11.74 -9.63
N GLU A 41 14.26 -12.32 -9.84
CA GLU A 41 14.68 -13.58 -9.21
C GLU A 41 14.71 -13.50 -7.68
N ASN A 42 15.06 -12.34 -7.11
CA ASN A 42 15.08 -12.16 -5.66
C ASN A 42 13.66 -12.12 -5.08
N LEU A 43 12.71 -11.53 -5.80
CA LEU A 43 11.30 -11.55 -5.39
C LEU A 43 10.72 -12.96 -5.53
N GLN A 44 11.02 -13.67 -6.61
CA GLN A 44 10.62 -15.07 -6.78
C GLN A 44 11.18 -15.94 -5.66
N GLU A 45 12.45 -15.78 -5.31
CA GLU A 45 13.08 -16.54 -4.23
C GLU A 45 12.47 -16.21 -2.86
N ALA A 46 12.25 -14.93 -2.56
CA ALA A 46 11.56 -14.53 -1.35
C ALA A 46 10.14 -15.10 -1.25
N PHE A 47 9.43 -15.15 -2.38
CA PHE A 47 8.09 -15.75 -2.46
C PHE A 47 8.14 -17.26 -2.26
N ARG A 48 9.07 -17.95 -2.95
CA ARG A 48 9.34 -19.38 -2.82
C ARG A 48 9.59 -19.76 -1.36
N GLN A 49 10.51 -19.05 -0.71
CA GLN A 49 10.85 -19.30 0.69
C GLN A 49 9.66 -19.05 1.61
N GLY A 50 8.88 -17.98 1.38
CA GLY A 50 7.66 -17.73 2.13
C GLY A 50 6.65 -18.88 2.03
N ILE A 51 6.46 -19.48 0.85
CA ILE A 51 5.59 -20.64 0.66
C ILE A 51 6.12 -21.84 1.45
N VAL A 52 7.44 -22.08 1.38
CA VAL A 52 8.07 -23.20 2.10
C VAL A 52 7.86 -23.06 3.60
N ASP A 53 8.20 -21.89 4.16
CA ASP A 53 8.11 -21.59 5.58
C ASP A 53 6.67 -21.71 6.07
N ASN A 54 5.71 -21.18 5.32
CA ASN A 54 4.29 -21.27 5.67
C ASN A 54 3.79 -22.72 5.69
N GLY A 55 4.15 -23.52 4.69
CA GLY A 55 3.78 -24.93 4.64
C GLY A 55 4.34 -25.73 5.81
N ILE A 56 5.62 -25.52 6.17
CA ILE A 56 6.26 -26.16 7.33
C ILE A 56 5.58 -25.73 8.63
N TRP A 57 5.34 -24.43 8.80
CA TRP A 57 4.64 -23.90 9.98
C TRP A 57 3.24 -24.50 10.17
N ARG A 58 2.57 -24.82 9.07
CA ARG A 58 1.25 -25.49 9.05
C ARG A 58 1.33 -27.03 9.14
N GLY A 59 2.51 -27.59 9.35
CA GLY A 59 2.71 -29.04 9.56
C GLY A 59 2.88 -29.87 8.30
N LYS A 60 3.13 -29.27 7.13
CA LYS A 60 3.59 -30.01 5.95
C LYS A 60 5.07 -30.36 6.08
N THR A 61 5.48 -31.45 5.43
CA THR A 61 6.91 -31.81 5.37
C THR A 61 7.66 -30.84 4.47
N GLU A 62 8.96 -30.65 4.75
CA GLU A 62 9.83 -29.81 3.92
C GLU A 62 9.78 -30.19 2.43
N LYS A 63 9.74 -31.49 2.13
CA LYS A 63 9.62 -31.99 0.75
C LYS A 63 8.33 -31.52 0.07
N ILE A 64 7.18 -31.63 0.74
CA ILE A 64 5.90 -31.18 0.18
C ILE A 64 5.94 -29.66 0.00
N SER A 65 6.41 -28.92 1.00
CA SER A 65 6.52 -27.47 0.95
C SER A 65 7.40 -26.97 -0.19
N LYS A 66 8.58 -27.58 -0.39
CA LYS A 66 9.49 -27.24 -1.50
C LYS A 66 8.87 -27.54 -2.86
N ASN A 67 8.31 -28.74 -3.05
CA ASN A 67 7.66 -29.11 -4.31
C ASN A 67 6.50 -28.17 -4.66
N THR A 68 5.67 -27.80 -3.68
CA THR A 68 4.59 -26.83 -3.89
C THR A 68 5.14 -25.47 -4.29
N ALA A 69 6.16 -24.96 -3.59
CA ALA A 69 6.76 -23.67 -3.91
C ALA A 69 7.39 -23.68 -5.33
N GLU A 70 8.12 -24.72 -5.69
CA GLU A 70 8.74 -24.88 -7.02
C GLU A 70 7.71 -24.89 -8.14
N ASN A 71 6.61 -25.62 -7.97
CA ASN A 71 5.52 -25.64 -8.96
C ASN A 71 4.88 -24.26 -9.15
N ILE A 72 4.70 -23.49 -8.07
CA ILE A 72 4.15 -22.13 -8.15
C ILE A 72 5.13 -21.18 -8.85
N ILE A 73 6.43 -21.25 -8.52
CA ILE A 73 7.45 -20.44 -9.19
C ILE A 73 7.55 -20.80 -10.67
N GLN A 74 7.46 -22.07 -11.02
CA GLN A 74 7.46 -22.50 -12.42
C GLN A 74 6.24 -21.95 -13.16
N SER A 75 5.05 -22.01 -12.56
CA SER A 75 3.83 -21.40 -13.12
C SER A 75 3.97 -19.89 -13.35
N ILE A 76 4.66 -19.17 -12.45
CA ILE A 76 4.98 -17.75 -12.65
C ILE A 76 5.88 -17.55 -13.87
N LYS A 77 6.98 -18.33 -13.97
CA LYS A 77 7.93 -18.25 -15.10
C LYS A 77 7.28 -18.57 -16.44
N ASP A 78 6.34 -19.50 -16.44
CA ASP A 78 5.61 -19.92 -17.64
C ASP A 78 4.45 -18.96 -17.99
N GLY A 79 4.23 -17.90 -17.19
CA GLY A 79 3.16 -16.92 -17.40
C GLY A 79 1.75 -17.49 -17.15
N GLN A 80 1.65 -18.58 -16.39
CA GLN A 80 0.41 -19.29 -16.09
C GLN A 80 -0.17 -18.96 -14.70
N TYR A 81 0.55 -18.17 -13.90
CA TYR A 81 0.10 -17.81 -12.57
C TYR A 81 -0.94 -16.69 -12.61
N ASP A 82 -2.17 -17.01 -12.21
CA ASP A 82 -3.35 -16.12 -12.23
C ASP A 82 -3.36 -15.15 -11.04
N ASP A 83 -2.28 -14.38 -10.87
CA ASP A 83 -2.17 -13.30 -9.91
C ASP A 83 -0.98 -12.37 -10.25
N ASN A 84 -1.16 -11.07 -10.08
CA ASN A 84 -0.17 -10.05 -10.39
C ASN A 84 0.24 -9.19 -9.19
N VAL A 85 -0.07 -9.60 -7.96
CA VAL A 85 0.29 -8.85 -6.75
C VAL A 85 1.30 -9.54 -5.82
N TRP A 86 1.60 -10.82 -6.04
CA TRP A 86 2.47 -11.64 -5.17
C TRP A 86 3.85 -11.00 -4.95
N GLN A 87 4.41 -10.35 -5.97
CA GLN A 87 5.73 -9.75 -5.94
C GLN A 87 5.80 -8.55 -4.99
N ARG A 88 4.68 -7.86 -4.78
CA ARG A 88 4.55 -6.78 -3.79
C ARG A 88 4.58 -7.34 -2.37
N TYR A 89 3.92 -8.48 -2.14
CA TYR A 89 4.00 -9.20 -0.87
C TYR A 89 5.39 -9.76 -0.62
N ALA A 90 6.06 -10.31 -1.65
CA ALA A 90 7.42 -10.79 -1.55
C ALA A 90 8.41 -9.67 -1.18
N LEU A 91 8.24 -8.49 -1.78
CA LEU A 91 9.03 -7.30 -1.51
C LEU A 91 8.90 -6.84 -0.04
N VAL A 92 7.68 -6.86 0.51
CA VAL A 92 7.43 -6.50 1.92
C VAL A 92 7.86 -7.61 2.88
N GLY A 93 7.60 -8.87 2.52
CA GLY A 93 7.84 -10.06 3.33
C GLY A 93 7.07 -10.09 4.65
N GLY A 94 7.52 -10.92 5.59
CA GLY A 94 6.96 -11.00 6.94
C GLY A 94 5.49 -11.41 6.99
N LYS A 95 4.73 -10.79 7.90
CA LYS A 95 3.32 -11.14 8.12
C LYS A 95 2.44 -10.89 6.89
N PRO A 96 2.54 -9.76 6.15
CA PRO A 96 1.80 -9.55 4.91
C PRO A 96 1.96 -10.69 3.90
N LEU A 97 3.20 -11.14 3.67
CA LEU A 97 3.47 -12.26 2.76
C LEU A 97 2.83 -13.56 3.25
N SER A 98 2.96 -13.86 4.54
CA SER A 98 2.38 -15.09 5.10
C SER A 98 0.85 -15.12 4.99
N GLU A 99 0.19 -13.97 5.14
CA GLU A 99 -1.27 -13.88 5.02
C GLU A 99 -1.75 -13.95 3.57
N TYR A 100 -1.00 -13.37 2.63
CA TYR A 100 -1.26 -13.57 1.21
C TYR A 100 -1.13 -15.05 0.81
N ILE A 101 -0.08 -15.75 1.27
CA ILE A 101 0.09 -17.18 1.02
C ILE A 101 -1.06 -18.00 1.63
N ASN A 102 -1.49 -17.66 2.84
CA ASN A 102 -2.67 -18.28 3.46
C ASN A 102 -3.90 -18.09 2.56
N TYR A 103 -4.14 -16.86 2.11
CA TYR A 103 -5.26 -16.53 1.22
C TYR A 103 -5.27 -17.33 -0.09
N LYS A 104 -4.11 -17.57 -0.70
CA LYS A 104 -4.02 -18.42 -1.90
C LYS A 104 -4.24 -19.91 -1.62
N ASP A 105 -4.17 -20.32 -0.36
CA ASP A 105 -4.38 -21.70 0.12
C ASP A 105 -3.67 -22.76 -0.72
N PHE A 106 -2.38 -22.55 -1.05
CA PHE A 106 -1.61 -23.44 -1.92
C PHE A 106 -1.56 -24.91 -1.44
N PHE A 107 -1.75 -25.11 -0.14
CA PHE A 107 -1.73 -26.42 0.50
C PHE A 107 -3.13 -27.01 0.74
N ARG A 108 -4.19 -26.32 0.28
CA ARG A 108 -5.59 -26.74 0.32
C ARG A 108 -6.06 -27.12 1.71
N PHE A 109 -5.81 -26.24 2.69
CA PHE A 109 -6.30 -26.44 4.04
C PHE A 109 -7.81 -26.20 4.15
N GLY A 110 -8.43 -25.52 3.18
CA GLY A 110 -9.88 -25.36 3.11
C GLY A 110 -10.45 -24.34 4.10
N TYR A 111 -9.62 -23.39 4.56
CA TYR A 111 -10.07 -22.30 5.43
C TYR A 111 -10.59 -21.12 4.60
N VAL A 112 -11.51 -20.35 5.18
CA VAL A 112 -11.94 -19.06 4.63
C VAL A 112 -10.98 -17.99 5.12
N TYR A 113 -10.15 -17.48 4.22
CA TYR A 113 -9.20 -16.42 4.52
C TYR A 113 -9.72 -15.05 4.07
N GLN A 114 -9.21 -14.00 4.70
CA GLN A 114 -9.40 -12.63 4.22
C GLN A 114 -8.82 -12.49 2.81
N ASP A 115 -9.46 -11.67 1.98
CA ASP A 115 -8.99 -11.36 0.63
C ASP A 115 -7.75 -10.43 0.67
N TYR A 116 -6.66 -10.89 0.05
CA TYR A 116 -5.39 -10.17 -0.10
C TYR A 116 -5.07 -9.80 -1.56
N SER A 117 -6.06 -9.86 -2.47
CA SER A 117 -5.90 -9.46 -3.88
C SER A 117 -5.61 -7.97 -4.06
N ASN A 118 -6.10 -7.12 -3.15
CA ASN A 118 -5.90 -5.66 -3.23
C ASN A 118 -4.69 -5.22 -2.39
N THR A 119 -3.71 -4.59 -3.06
CA THR A 119 -2.46 -4.11 -2.44
C THR A 119 -2.35 -2.59 -2.37
N CYS A 120 -3.39 -1.83 -2.69
CA CYS A 120 -3.32 -0.37 -2.80
C CYS A 120 -2.79 0.31 -1.53
N ALA A 121 -3.31 -0.07 -0.37
CA ALA A 121 -2.88 0.47 0.92
C ALA A 121 -1.47 0.01 1.33
N MET A 122 -1.10 -1.23 0.97
CA MET A 122 0.26 -1.73 1.20
C MET A 122 1.28 -0.93 0.40
N GLN A 123 0.95 -0.53 -0.83
CA GLN A 123 1.81 0.29 -1.69
C GLN A 123 2.03 1.68 -1.09
N VAL A 124 0.96 2.34 -0.61
CA VAL A 124 1.10 3.63 0.09
C VAL A 124 1.87 3.47 1.40
N SER A 125 1.64 2.40 2.17
CA SER A 125 2.39 2.11 3.39
C SER A 125 3.88 1.93 3.13
N TYR A 126 4.24 1.17 2.10
CA TYR A 126 5.63 1.00 1.67
C TYR A 126 6.25 2.34 1.28
N ALA A 127 5.53 3.12 0.47
CA ALA A 127 5.98 4.43 0.01
C ALA A 127 6.24 5.40 1.17
N LEU A 128 5.40 5.40 2.21
CA LEU A 128 5.61 6.19 3.42
C LEU A 128 6.84 5.71 4.20
N ASN A 129 6.93 4.39 4.46
CA ASN A 129 8.00 3.80 5.25
C ASN A 129 9.40 4.13 4.71
N TYR A 130 9.58 4.03 3.40
CA TYR A 130 10.85 4.28 2.74
C TYR A 130 11.00 5.72 2.23
N GLY A 131 9.89 6.45 2.05
CA GLY A 131 9.85 7.85 1.60
C GLY A 131 10.04 8.88 2.72
N GLY A 132 10.49 8.45 3.91
CA GLY A 132 10.84 9.33 5.02
C GLY A 132 9.80 9.43 6.14
N MET A 133 8.80 8.56 6.17
CA MET A 133 7.86 8.44 7.29
C MET A 133 7.62 6.97 7.69
N PRO A 134 8.55 6.36 8.44
CA PRO A 134 8.40 5.02 9.01
C PRO A 134 7.11 4.85 9.82
N LEU A 135 6.16 4.04 9.37
CA LEU A 135 4.89 3.83 10.07
C LEU A 135 5.07 3.20 11.45
N HIS A 136 6.14 2.42 11.67
CA HIS A 136 6.42 1.84 13.00
C HIS A 136 6.76 2.89 14.07
N THR A 137 7.11 4.12 13.69
CA THR A 137 7.29 5.23 14.63
C THR A 137 5.99 6.00 14.89
N GLU A 138 5.00 5.84 14.00
CA GLU A 138 3.76 6.61 14.01
C GLU A 138 2.59 5.85 14.64
N ILE A 139 2.58 4.52 14.51
CA ILE A 139 1.49 3.63 14.95
C ILE A 139 2.04 2.37 15.60
N LYS A 140 1.19 1.69 16.39
CA LYS A 140 1.49 0.38 16.96
C LYS A 140 0.98 -0.74 16.06
N VAL A 141 1.54 -1.94 16.23
CA VAL A 141 1.05 -3.14 15.54
C VAL A 141 -0.46 -3.34 15.81
N LYS A 142 -1.19 -3.80 14.79
CA LYS A 142 -2.67 -3.94 14.76
C LYS A 142 -3.46 -2.63 14.71
N GLU A 143 -2.89 -1.47 15.06
CA GLU A 143 -3.56 -0.20 14.77
C GLU A 143 -3.76 -0.06 13.27
N TYR A 144 -4.95 0.39 12.85
CA TYR A 144 -5.33 0.49 11.44
C TYR A 144 -5.17 -0.84 10.67
N ASN A 145 -5.34 -1.97 11.36
CA ASN A 145 -5.11 -3.31 10.83
C ASN A 145 -3.67 -3.51 10.27
N SER A 146 -2.69 -2.87 10.91
CA SER A 146 -1.30 -2.93 10.49
C SER A 146 -0.60 -4.21 10.95
N MET A 147 0.40 -4.63 10.19
CA MET A 147 1.25 -5.77 10.51
C MET A 147 2.70 -5.56 10.06
N TYR A 148 3.62 -6.25 10.71
CA TYR A 148 5.05 -6.14 10.41
C TYR A 148 5.43 -6.87 9.13
N GLY A 149 6.20 -6.19 8.28
CA GLY A 149 6.91 -6.81 7.17
C GLY A 149 8.13 -7.62 7.63
N ARG A 150 9.03 -7.91 6.69
CA ARG A 150 10.24 -8.70 6.94
C ARG A 150 11.09 -8.12 8.09
N GLY A 151 11.51 -8.99 9.00
CA GLY A 151 12.40 -8.63 10.12
C GLY A 151 11.82 -7.59 11.08
N GLU A 152 10.49 -7.41 11.09
CA GLU A 152 9.79 -6.44 11.95
C GLU A 152 10.28 -4.99 11.83
N LYS A 153 10.90 -4.65 10.68
CA LYS A 153 11.49 -3.33 10.46
C LYS A 153 10.44 -2.23 10.26
N TYR A 154 9.34 -2.54 9.58
CA TYR A 154 8.29 -1.57 9.25
C TYR A 154 6.89 -2.18 9.38
N LEU A 155 5.93 -1.34 9.78
CA LEU A 155 4.50 -1.67 9.78
C LEU A 155 3.86 -1.31 8.45
N TYR A 156 2.89 -2.10 8.03
CA TYR A 156 2.13 -1.90 6.79
C TYR A 156 0.63 -1.95 7.09
N ILE A 157 -0.08 -0.89 6.71
CA ILE A 157 -1.54 -0.84 6.68
C ILE A 157 -2.01 -1.44 5.35
N LEU A 158 -2.90 -2.44 5.41
CA LEU A 158 -3.29 -3.21 4.21
C LEU A 158 -4.68 -2.87 3.68
N GLY A 159 -5.46 -1.99 4.33
CA GLY A 159 -6.78 -1.55 3.86
C GLY A 159 -6.83 -0.06 3.49
N ALA A 160 -7.44 0.29 2.36
CA ALA A 160 -7.52 1.68 1.87
C ALA A 160 -8.24 2.62 2.84
N ASP A 161 -9.35 2.17 3.44
CA ASP A 161 -10.06 2.96 4.44
C ASP A 161 -9.22 3.24 5.68
N TYR A 162 -8.37 2.29 6.06
CA TYR A 162 -7.46 2.42 7.20
C TYR A 162 -6.34 3.43 6.93
N ILE A 163 -5.85 3.54 5.68
CA ILE A 163 -4.95 4.64 5.28
C ILE A 163 -5.66 5.98 5.47
N GLY A 164 -6.89 6.13 4.99
CA GLY A 164 -7.64 7.38 5.17
C GLY A 164 -7.87 7.76 6.64
N ARG A 165 -8.15 6.77 7.50
CA ARG A 165 -8.26 7.00 8.96
C ARG A 165 -6.93 7.42 9.57
N TYR A 166 -5.85 6.70 9.26
CA TYR A 166 -4.49 7.03 9.71
C TYR A 166 -4.11 8.46 9.33
N LEU A 167 -4.31 8.85 8.07
CA LEU A 167 -3.99 10.20 7.59
C LEU A 167 -4.81 11.26 8.31
N ASN A 168 -6.11 11.02 8.52
CA ASN A 168 -6.96 11.95 9.24
C ASN A 168 -6.53 12.11 10.71
N ASP A 169 -6.21 11.01 11.39
CA ASP A 169 -5.85 11.02 12.81
C ASP A 169 -4.46 11.64 13.05
N LYS A 170 -3.50 11.42 12.14
CA LYS A 170 -2.12 11.89 12.30
C LYS A 170 -1.83 13.22 11.63
N TRP A 171 -2.47 13.51 10.50
CA TRP A 171 -2.20 14.71 9.70
C TRP A 171 -3.36 15.71 9.67
N GLY A 172 -4.49 15.37 10.31
CA GLY A 172 -5.71 16.15 10.27
C GLY A 172 -6.52 15.93 8.99
N LYS A 173 -7.57 16.73 8.84
CA LYS A 173 -8.47 16.66 7.67
C LYS A 173 -7.68 16.84 6.37
N ALA A 174 -8.11 16.12 5.33
CA ALA A 174 -7.61 16.29 3.98
C ALA A 174 -7.75 17.76 3.53
N GLU A 175 -6.75 18.28 2.80
CA GLU A 175 -6.84 19.62 2.19
C GLU A 175 -8.00 19.71 1.21
N ILE A 176 -8.30 18.60 0.52
CA ILE A 176 -9.40 18.52 -0.44
C ILE A 176 -10.24 17.29 -0.09
N SER A 177 -11.56 17.47 -0.05
CA SER A 177 -12.54 16.42 0.22
C SER A 177 -13.77 16.68 -0.63
N ILE A 178 -13.90 15.99 -1.77
CA ILE A 178 -14.96 16.19 -2.76
C ILE A 178 -15.77 14.90 -2.88
N THR A 179 -17.09 15.01 -2.78
CA THR A 179 -18.00 13.91 -3.15
C THR A 179 -18.59 14.19 -4.51
N ALA A 180 -18.43 13.27 -5.45
CA ALA A 180 -18.94 13.41 -6.81
C ALA A 180 -19.71 12.17 -7.27
N THR A 181 -20.83 12.39 -7.94
CA THR A 181 -21.50 11.38 -8.78
C THR A 181 -20.67 11.11 -10.02
N ASP A 182 -20.96 10.04 -10.78
CA ASP A 182 -20.19 9.67 -11.98
C ASP A 182 -20.00 10.83 -12.97
N SER A 183 -21.04 11.64 -13.21
CA SER A 183 -20.98 12.81 -14.09
C SER A 183 -20.11 13.95 -13.56
N GLY A 184 -19.90 14.03 -12.24
CA GLY A 184 -19.12 15.10 -11.59
C GLY A 184 -17.64 14.79 -11.38
N LYS A 185 -17.20 13.54 -11.59
CA LYS A 185 -15.84 13.11 -11.22
C LYS A 185 -14.74 13.77 -12.02
N THR A 186 -14.95 14.01 -13.32
CA THR A 186 -13.96 14.73 -14.14
C THR A 186 -13.75 16.15 -13.60
N ALA A 187 -14.82 16.83 -13.21
CA ALA A 187 -14.72 18.15 -12.58
C ALA A 187 -14.04 18.10 -11.20
N ALA A 188 -14.21 17.01 -10.45
CA ALA A 188 -13.48 16.79 -9.20
C ALA A 188 -11.97 16.61 -9.42
N LEU A 189 -11.56 15.92 -10.50
CA LEU A 189 -10.15 15.78 -10.86
C LEU A 189 -9.52 17.11 -11.27
N GLU A 190 -10.26 17.99 -11.95
CA GLU A 190 -9.77 19.33 -12.27
C GLU A 190 -9.55 20.21 -11.04
N GLN A 191 -10.35 20.05 -9.98
CA GLN A 191 -10.16 20.80 -8.73
C GLN A 191 -8.87 20.42 -7.98
N ILE A 192 -8.35 19.21 -8.21
CA ILE A 192 -7.10 18.74 -7.61
C ILE A 192 -5.92 18.85 -8.57
N LYS A 193 -6.11 19.49 -9.74
CA LYS A 193 -5.02 19.73 -10.68
C LYS A 193 -3.87 20.49 -10.01
N ASP A 194 -2.66 20.16 -10.41
CA ASP A 194 -1.40 20.70 -9.88
C ASP A 194 -1.11 20.39 -8.39
N LYS A 195 -2.04 19.76 -7.67
CA LYS A 195 -1.82 19.23 -6.32
C LYS A 195 -1.05 17.92 -6.37
N LYS A 196 -0.28 17.63 -5.33
CA LYS A 196 0.50 16.39 -5.24
C LYS A 196 0.36 15.78 -3.87
N GLY A 197 0.04 14.49 -3.81
CA GLY A 197 -0.09 13.86 -2.51
C GLY A 197 -0.74 12.49 -2.53
N ILE A 198 -1.22 12.08 -1.36
CA ILE A 198 -1.91 10.81 -1.18
C ILE A 198 -3.41 11.04 -1.40
N VAL A 199 -4.02 10.21 -2.22
CA VAL A 199 -5.47 10.20 -2.44
C VAL A 199 -6.09 8.96 -1.86
N VAL A 200 -7.21 9.14 -1.17
CA VAL A 200 -8.11 8.07 -0.73
C VAL A 200 -9.48 8.28 -1.38
N MET A 201 -9.95 7.27 -2.08
CA MET A 201 -11.25 7.25 -2.74
C MET A 201 -12.16 6.26 -2.02
N LYS A 202 -13.39 6.66 -1.73
CA LYS A 202 -14.39 5.86 -1.02
C LYS A 202 -15.71 5.89 -1.78
N GLY A 203 -16.18 4.72 -2.23
CA GLY A 203 -17.49 4.53 -2.85
C GLY A 203 -17.92 3.07 -2.73
N ASN A 204 -18.30 2.42 -3.83
CA ASN A 204 -18.64 0.98 -3.83
C ASN A 204 -17.50 0.08 -3.32
N TYR A 205 -16.26 0.53 -3.51
CA TYR A 205 -15.07 0.02 -2.87
C TYR A 205 -14.16 1.21 -2.54
N SER A 206 -13.09 0.95 -1.79
CA SER A 206 -12.10 1.97 -1.46
C SER A 206 -10.79 1.70 -2.18
N HIS A 207 -10.15 2.77 -2.67
CA HIS A 207 -8.86 2.73 -3.34
C HIS A 207 -7.96 3.85 -2.82
N THR A 208 -6.66 3.60 -2.73
CA THR A 208 -5.69 4.62 -2.34
C THR A 208 -4.44 4.55 -3.20
N THR A 209 -3.93 5.71 -3.59
CA THR A 209 -2.81 5.87 -4.52
C THR A 209 -2.21 7.26 -4.33
N LEU A 210 -1.20 7.60 -5.12
CA LEU A 210 -0.66 8.94 -5.20
C LEU A 210 -1.30 9.71 -6.36
N TRP A 211 -1.47 11.02 -6.20
CA TRP A 211 -1.83 11.95 -7.27
C TRP A 211 -0.63 12.86 -7.56
N ASN A 212 -0.27 12.97 -8.85
CA ASN A 212 0.96 13.67 -9.26
C ASN A 212 0.73 15.09 -9.80
N GLY A 213 -0.50 15.62 -9.72
CA GLY A 213 -0.90 16.91 -10.29
C GLY A 213 -1.70 16.78 -11.57
N SER A 214 -1.71 15.60 -12.19
CA SER A 214 -2.43 15.35 -13.44
C SER A 214 -3.06 13.96 -13.53
N LYS A 215 -2.45 12.96 -12.90
CA LYS A 215 -2.86 11.55 -12.95
C LYS A 215 -2.64 10.87 -11.62
N PHE A 216 -3.40 9.79 -11.40
CA PHE A 216 -3.08 8.80 -10.38
C PHE A 216 -1.82 8.04 -10.80
N VAL A 217 -0.88 7.84 -9.88
CA VAL A 217 0.45 7.30 -10.21
C VAL A 217 0.39 5.83 -10.63
N ASP A 218 -0.48 5.02 -10.03
CA ASP A 218 -0.73 3.65 -10.46
C ASP A 218 -1.34 3.54 -11.86
N VAL A 219 -2.11 4.55 -12.28
CA VAL A 219 -2.62 4.68 -13.66
C VAL A 219 -1.51 5.13 -14.61
N GLU A 220 -0.70 6.10 -14.20
CA GLU A 220 0.46 6.57 -14.98
C GLU A 220 1.47 5.45 -15.24
N ASN A 221 1.71 4.59 -14.24
CA ASN A 221 2.58 3.42 -14.34
C ASN A 221 1.97 2.26 -15.11
N GLY A 222 0.71 2.37 -15.57
CA GLY A 222 0.02 1.31 -16.30
C GLY A 222 -0.38 0.09 -15.45
N MET A 223 -0.30 0.21 -14.12
CA MET A 223 -0.55 -0.88 -13.18
C MET A 223 -2.01 -0.97 -12.73
N ALA A 224 -2.80 0.08 -12.99
CA ALA A 224 -4.20 0.15 -12.64
C ALA A 224 -5.02 0.88 -13.70
N ARG A 225 -6.31 0.56 -13.78
CA ARG A 225 -7.29 1.42 -14.46
C ARG A 225 -7.61 2.62 -13.57
N ASN A 226 -8.17 3.68 -14.16
CA ASN A 226 -8.67 4.80 -13.36
C ASN A 226 -9.97 4.41 -12.63
N TYR A 227 -9.80 3.74 -11.49
CA TYR A 227 -10.88 3.26 -10.63
C TYR A 227 -11.87 4.35 -10.23
N TYR A 228 -11.39 5.59 -10.03
CA TYR A 228 -12.23 6.74 -9.72
C TYR A 228 -13.26 6.95 -10.82
N LEU A 229 -12.83 6.99 -12.08
CA LEU A 229 -13.72 7.29 -13.20
C LEU A 229 -14.61 6.12 -13.61
N THR A 230 -14.18 4.86 -13.43
CA THR A 230 -14.86 3.75 -14.10
C THR A 230 -15.71 2.87 -13.19
N ASN A 231 -15.36 2.69 -11.91
CA ASN A 231 -15.86 1.53 -11.16
C ASN A 231 -16.43 1.86 -9.77
N ILE A 232 -16.10 3.03 -9.19
CA ILE A 232 -16.37 3.30 -7.77
C ILE A 232 -17.78 3.87 -7.46
N GLY A 233 -18.60 4.17 -8.49
CA GLY A 233 -19.89 4.84 -8.33
C GLY A 233 -19.75 6.24 -7.73
N THR A 234 -20.79 6.79 -7.09
CA THR A 234 -20.66 8.04 -6.32
C THR A 234 -19.54 7.88 -5.28
N ALA A 235 -18.54 8.74 -5.36
CA ALA A 235 -17.32 8.56 -4.57
C ALA A 235 -16.87 9.85 -3.90
N LYS A 236 -16.43 9.69 -2.66
CA LYS A 236 -15.66 10.70 -1.94
C LYS A 236 -14.18 10.55 -2.30
N LEU A 237 -13.56 11.63 -2.76
CA LEU A 237 -12.13 11.76 -2.98
C LEU A 237 -11.56 12.68 -1.90
N GLU A 238 -10.58 12.17 -1.16
CA GLU A 238 -9.84 12.92 -0.14
C GLU A 238 -8.36 12.98 -0.55
N LEU A 239 -7.76 14.17 -0.51
CA LEU A 239 -6.35 14.40 -0.85
C LEU A 239 -5.60 15.06 0.30
N TRP A 240 -4.49 14.44 0.72
CA TRP A 240 -3.52 15.02 1.62
C TRP A 240 -2.27 15.43 0.85
N GLU A 241 -1.99 16.73 0.79
CA GLU A 241 -0.84 17.24 0.04
C GLU A 241 0.49 16.79 0.68
N LEU A 242 1.42 16.35 -0.15
CA LEU A 242 2.81 16.05 0.21
C LEU A 242 3.73 17.19 -0.25
N LYS A 243 4.92 17.30 0.34
CA LYS A 243 5.85 18.41 0.07
C LYS A 243 6.62 18.29 -1.24
#